data_AF-A0AAW0JUG1-F1
#
_entry.id   AF-A0AAW0JUG1-F1
#
_cell.length_a   1.000
_cell.length_b   1.000
_cell.length_c   1.000
_cell.angle_alpha   90.00
_cell.angle_beta   90.00
_cell.angle_gamma   90.00
#
_symmetry.space_group_name_H-M   'P 1'
#
loop_
_entity.id
_entity.type
_entity.pdbx_description
1 polymer ?
#
loop_
_entity_poly.entity_id
_entity_poly.type
_entity_poly.pdbx_seq_one_letter_code
_entity_poly.pdbx_strand_id
1 'polypeptide(L)'
;MKISAVLLGLLLIAVTVSPGELAKTEHSARPPNSLFIKLFSGVVYVPVTCCYSTAKQIPMRRLKSYRTITSSQCPWEAVIFRTILDREICADPKEKWVENAIKNLDQKSQTQHP
;
A
#
# COMPACT_ATOMS: atom_id res chain seq x y z
N MET A 1 8.40 53.39 -37.53
CA MET A 1 8.38 52.24 -36.61
C MET A 1 7.07 51.49 -36.83
N LYS A 2 7.09 50.36 -37.53
CA LYS A 2 5.91 49.51 -37.75
C LYS A 2 6.29 48.13 -37.24
N ILE A 3 5.98 47.87 -35.98
CA ILE A 3 6.21 46.57 -35.35
C ILE A 3 5.21 45.63 -36.02
N SER A 4 5.70 44.61 -36.72
CA SER A 4 4.85 43.70 -37.49
C SER A 4 3.86 43.00 -36.57
N ALA A 5 2.59 42.94 -36.95
CA ALA A 5 1.56 42.20 -36.21
C ALA A 5 1.94 40.70 -36.03
N VAL A 6 2.82 40.19 -36.89
CA VAL A 6 3.42 38.85 -36.78
C VAL A 6 4.31 38.73 -35.53
N LEU A 7 5.02 39.79 -35.15
CA LEU A 7 5.88 39.81 -33.96
C LEU A 7 5.04 39.83 -32.66
N LEU A 8 3.91 40.54 -32.66
CA LEU A 8 2.95 40.54 -31.54
C LEU A 8 2.23 39.19 -31.43
N GLY A 9 1.90 38.56 -32.55
CA GLY A 9 1.26 37.23 -32.58
C GLY A 9 2.15 36.11 -32.02
N LEU A 10 3.45 36.11 -32.35
CA LEU A 10 4.41 35.11 -31.87
C LEU A 10 4.62 35.16 -30.35
N LEU A 11 4.55 36.34 -29.73
CA LEU A 11 4.71 36.49 -28.28
C LEU A 11 3.52 35.94 -27.47
N LEU A 12 2.32 35.86 -28.07
CA LEU A 12 1.12 35.38 -27.37
C LEU A 12 1.04 33.86 -27.24
N ILE A 13 1.78 33.10 -28.05
CA ILE A 13 1.73 31.63 -28.07
C ILE A 13 2.48 31.00 -26.87
N ALA A 14 3.32 31.78 -26.17
CA ALA A 14 4.11 31.31 -25.03
C ALA A 14 3.35 31.27 -23.69
N VAL A 15 2.09 31.73 -23.62
CA VAL A 15 1.38 31.95 -22.34
C VAL A 15 0.38 30.84 -21.98
N THR A 16 0.10 29.85 -22.84
CA THR A 16 -0.98 28.87 -22.57
C THR A 16 -0.53 27.43 -22.34
N VAL A 17 0.76 27.13 -22.20
CA VAL A 17 1.21 25.78 -21.81
C VAL A 17 1.51 25.77 -20.31
N SER A 18 0.46 25.55 -19.51
CA SER A 18 0.61 25.12 -18.13
C SER A 18 1.34 23.76 -18.10
N PRO A 19 2.50 23.62 -17.44
CA PRO A 19 3.12 22.32 -17.20
C PRO A 19 2.45 21.71 -15.97
N GLY A 20 1.24 21.18 -16.16
CA GLY A 20 0.49 20.61 -15.05
C GLY A 20 -0.85 20.11 -15.54
N GLU A 21 -0.84 18.89 -16.09
CA GLU A 21 -1.95 17.93 -16.20
C GLU A 21 -1.57 16.91 -17.29
N LEU A 22 -0.54 16.11 -17.01
CA LEU A 22 -0.51 14.75 -17.54
C LEU A 22 -0.48 13.83 -16.31
N ALA A 23 -1.62 13.77 -15.63
CA ALA A 23 -1.92 12.66 -14.72
C ALA A 23 -1.94 11.39 -15.58
N LYS A 24 -0.77 10.82 -15.79
CA LYS A 24 -0.61 9.52 -16.41
C LYS A 24 -1.26 8.53 -15.47
N THR A 25 -2.31 7.89 -15.98
CA THR A 25 -2.97 6.73 -15.40
C THR A 25 -1.91 5.64 -15.20
N GLU A 26 -1.22 5.64 -14.06
CA GLU A 26 -0.42 4.50 -13.65
C GLU A 26 -1.38 3.46 -13.08
N HIS A 27 -1.76 2.52 -13.96
CA HIS A 27 -2.03 1.15 -13.56
C HIS A 27 -0.93 0.75 -12.56
N SER A 28 -1.30 0.68 -11.28
CA SER A 28 -0.41 0.44 -10.17
C SER A 28 0.26 -0.92 -10.34
N ALA A 29 1.43 -0.90 -10.97
CA ALA A 29 2.44 -1.93 -10.83
C ALA A 29 2.75 -2.02 -9.35
N ARG A 30 2.32 -3.10 -8.71
CA ARG A 30 2.60 -3.42 -7.30
C ARG A 30 4.12 -3.58 -7.16
N PRO A 31 4.88 -2.65 -6.54
CA PRO A 31 6.25 -2.97 -6.22
C PRO A 31 6.23 -3.90 -5.00
N PRO A 32 6.84 -5.09 -5.08
CA PRO A 32 7.09 -5.86 -3.87
C PRO A 32 8.07 -5.03 -3.04
N ASN A 33 7.74 -4.79 -1.76
CA ASN A 33 8.61 -4.20 -0.74
C ASN A 33 9.35 -2.91 -1.13
N SER A 34 8.69 -1.75 -0.97
CA SER A 34 9.30 -0.46 -1.34
C SER A 34 9.00 0.62 -0.30
N LEU A 35 9.88 0.71 0.72
CA LEU A 35 10.09 1.90 1.55
C LEU A 35 10.73 3.00 0.68
N PHE A 36 10.02 3.48 -0.34
CA PHE A 36 10.47 4.60 -1.17
C PHE A 36 9.63 5.83 -0.81
N ILE A 37 10.10 6.53 0.22
CA ILE A 37 9.57 7.84 0.62
C ILE A 37 9.91 8.82 -0.52
N LYS A 38 8.91 9.22 -1.31
CA LYS A 38 9.03 10.37 -2.20
C LYS A 38 8.94 11.64 -1.35
N LEU A 39 10.09 12.25 -1.05
CA LEU A 39 10.16 13.56 -0.38
C LEU A 39 9.69 14.66 -1.35
N PHE A 40 8.43 15.04 -1.24
CA PHE A 40 7.95 16.34 -1.73
C PHE A 40 7.52 17.14 -0.49
N SER A 41 8.28 18.19 -0.17
CA SER A 41 7.91 19.24 0.79
C SER A 41 7.50 18.80 2.21
N GLY A 42 8.34 18.00 2.89
CA GLY A 42 8.25 17.81 4.35
C GLY A 42 7.06 16.98 4.87
N VAL A 43 6.20 16.46 4.00
CA VAL A 43 5.11 15.55 4.39
C VAL A 43 5.54 14.11 4.14
N VAL A 44 5.64 13.33 5.22
CA VAL A 44 5.90 11.89 5.15
C VAL A 44 4.58 11.17 4.91
N TYR A 45 4.31 10.78 3.66
CA TYR A 45 3.18 9.91 3.34
C TYR A 45 3.56 8.45 3.60
N VAL A 46 3.00 7.87 4.66
CA VAL A 46 3.13 6.43 4.95
C VAL A 46 1.86 5.75 4.46
N PRO A 47 1.93 4.88 3.44
CA PRO A 47 0.76 4.18 2.96
C PRO A 47 0.20 3.26 4.05
N VAL A 48 -1.11 3.31 4.28
CA VAL A 48 -1.81 2.41 5.19
C VAL A 48 -2.28 1.17 4.44
N THR A 49 -2.02 0.00 5.01
CA THR A 49 -2.55 -1.27 4.49
C THR A 49 -3.85 -1.62 5.22
N CYS A 50 -4.93 -1.83 4.47
CA CYS A 50 -6.23 -2.25 5.02
C CYS A 50 -6.72 -3.55 4.39
N CYS A 51 -7.58 -4.26 5.14
CA CYS A 51 -8.30 -5.44 4.67
C CYS A 51 -9.75 -5.09 4.35
N TYR A 52 -10.21 -5.52 3.17
CA TYR A 52 -11.60 -5.32 2.73
C TYR A 52 -12.40 -6.63 2.65
N SER A 53 -11.70 -7.76 2.66
CA SER A 53 -12.31 -9.09 2.67
C SER A 53 -11.47 -10.03 3.55
N THR A 54 -12.13 -11.08 4.05
CA THR A 54 -11.51 -12.10 4.89
C THR A 54 -11.44 -13.43 4.13
N ALA A 55 -10.39 -14.19 4.39
CA ALA A 55 -10.28 -15.55 3.90
C ALA A 55 -10.99 -16.54 4.82
N LYS A 56 -11.44 -17.65 4.24
CA LYS A 56 -11.81 -18.84 5.00
C LYS A 56 -10.57 -19.46 5.67
N GLN A 57 -10.82 -20.34 6.63
CA GLN A 57 -9.77 -21.04 7.37
C GLN A 57 -8.68 -21.64 6.48
N ILE A 58 -7.43 -21.33 6.84
CA ILE A 58 -6.22 -21.78 6.14
C ILE A 58 -5.56 -22.88 6.98
N PRO A 59 -5.07 -23.97 6.36
CA PRO A 59 -4.30 -24.98 7.09
C PRO A 59 -3.06 -24.39 7.77
N MET A 60 -2.88 -24.64 9.06
CA MET A 60 -1.78 -24.08 9.88
C MET A 60 -0.39 -24.30 9.29
N ARG A 61 -0.16 -25.45 8.65
CA ARG A 61 1.09 -25.79 7.96
C ARG A 61 1.47 -24.84 6.82
N ARG A 62 0.52 -24.05 6.31
CA ARG A 62 0.74 -23.07 5.25
C ARG A 62 1.06 -21.67 5.78
N LEU A 63 0.86 -21.43 7.07
CA LEU A 63 1.09 -20.13 7.71
C LEU A 63 2.55 -20.03 8.16
N LYS A 64 3.20 -18.91 7.83
CA LYS A 64 4.61 -18.62 8.13
C LYS A 64 4.74 -17.57 9.22
N SER A 65 3.97 -16.48 9.14
CA SER A 65 3.92 -15.43 10.15
C SER A 65 2.60 -14.67 10.06
N TYR A 66 2.38 -13.72 10.97
CA TYR A 66 1.23 -12.82 10.92
C TYR A 66 1.61 -11.41 11.37
N ARG A 67 0.74 -10.43 11.07
CA ARG A 67 0.76 -9.09 11.65
C ARG A 67 -0.67 -8.59 11.89
N THR A 68 -0.85 -7.71 12.85
CA THR A 68 -2.14 -7.08 13.15
C THR A 68 -2.21 -5.69 12.51
N ILE A 69 -3.39 -5.34 11.99
CA ILE A 69 -3.72 -4.03 11.45
C ILE A 69 -4.75 -3.37 12.38
N THR A 70 -4.37 -2.27 13.03
CA THR A 70 -5.20 -1.51 13.99
C THR A 70 -5.33 -0.03 13.62
N SER A 71 -5.13 0.33 12.34
CA SER A 71 -5.23 1.71 11.91
C SER A 71 -6.68 2.20 11.90
N SER A 72 -6.93 3.38 12.46
CA SER A 72 -8.24 4.07 12.39
C SER A 72 -8.64 4.46 10.96
N GLN A 73 -7.72 4.41 10.00
CA GLN A 73 -8.01 4.63 8.58
C GLN A 73 -8.63 3.38 7.92
N CYS A 74 -8.57 2.21 8.57
CA CYS A 74 -9.16 0.99 8.07
C CYS A 74 -10.59 0.80 8.58
N PRO A 75 -11.45 0.10 7.81
CA PRO A 75 -12.84 -0.09 8.20
C PRO A 75 -13.02 -0.99 9.43
N TRP A 76 -12.03 -1.83 9.75
CA TRP A 76 -12.01 -2.72 10.90
C TRP A 76 -10.59 -3.22 11.17
N GLU A 77 -10.35 -3.74 12.37
CA GLU A 77 -9.07 -4.36 12.76
C GLU A 77 -8.92 -5.75 12.14
N ALA A 78 -7.75 -6.04 11.55
CA ALA A 78 -7.54 -7.28 10.82
C ALA A 78 -6.25 -7.99 11.21
N VAL A 79 -6.18 -9.29 10.94
CA VAL A 79 -4.94 -10.07 10.98
C VAL A 79 -4.54 -10.38 9.55
N ILE A 80 -3.30 -10.04 9.18
CA ILE A 80 -2.71 -10.44 7.90
C ILE A 80 -1.76 -11.60 8.16
N PHE A 81 -2.12 -12.78 7.70
CA PHE A 81 -1.22 -13.93 7.66
C PHE A 81 -0.33 -13.87 6.42
N ARG A 82 0.96 -14.13 6.61
CA ARG A 82 1.89 -14.43 5.53
C ARG A 82 2.04 -15.94 5.42
N THR A 83 1.86 -16.48 4.22
CA THR A 83 2.01 -17.92 3.96
C THR A 83 3.45 -18.29 3.68
N ILE A 84 3.76 -19.59 3.66
CA ILE A 84 5.06 -20.12 3.24
C ILE A 84 5.42 -19.75 1.78
N LEU A 85 4.41 -19.48 0.95
CA LEU A 85 4.57 -18.99 -0.42
C LEU A 85 4.60 -17.45 -0.49
N ASP A 86 4.82 -16.79 0.66
CA ASP A 86 4.88 -15.33 0.81
C ASP A 86 3.62 -14.56 0.32
N ARG A 87 2.48 -15.26 0.23
CA ARG A 87 1.17 -14.61 0.01
C ARG A 87 0.63 -14.04 1.30
N GLU A 88 0.11 -12.82 1.23
CA GLU A 88 -0.57 -12.15 2.34
C GLU A 88 -2.08 -12.40 2.26
N ILE A 89 -2.67 -12.77 3.39
CA ILE A 89 -4.07 -13.13 3.49
C ILE A 89 -4.70 -12.48 4.71
N CYS A 90 -5.75 -11.69 4.48
CA CYS A 90 -6.56 -11.07 5.52
C CYS A 90 -7.46 -12.07 6.22
N ALA A 91 -7.60 -11.96 7.54
CA ALA A 91 -8.47 -12.78 8.37
C ALA A 91 -9.13 -11.94 9.48
N ASP A 92 -10.34 -12.33 9.89
CA ASP A 92 -11.07 -11.67 10.97
C ASP A 92 -10.50 -12.12 12.33
N PRO A 93 -9.99 -11.20 13.18
CA PRO A 93 -9.50 -11.56 14.52
C PRO A 93 -10.56 -12.23 15.41
N LYS A 94 -11.85 -12.10 15.10
CA LYS A 94 -12.95 -12.71 15.86
C LYS A 94 -13.18 -14.19 15.53
N GLU A 95 -12.56 -14.72 14.48
CA GLU A 95 -12.72 -16.12 14.10
C GLU A 95 -11.81 -17.04 14.95
N LYS A 96 -12.39 -18.12 15.50
CA LYS A 96 -11.65 -19.07 16.37
C LYS A 96 -10.40 -19.65 15.72
N TRP A 97 -10.41 -19.91 14.41
CA TRP A 97 -9.24 -20.45 13.72
C TRP A 97 -8.09 -19.43 13.63
N VAL A 98 -8.41 -18.13 13.58
CA VAL A 98 -7.42 -17.05 13.55
C VAL A 98 -6.72 -16.95 14.90
N GLU A 99 -7.47 -17.02 15.99
CA GLU A 99 -6.92 -17.06 17.34
C GLU A 99 -6.01 -18.28 17.54
N ASN A 100 -6.45 -19.46 17.09
CA ASN A 100 -5.64 -20.69 17.15
C ASN A 100 -4.38 -20.60 16.27
N ALA A 101 -4.46 -19.96 15.11
CA ALA A 101 -3.32 -19.73 14.23
C ALA A 101 -2.27 -18.83 14.88
N ILE A 102 -2.71 -17.73 15.48
CA ILE A 102 -1.83 -16.79 16.21
C ILE A 102 -1.09 -17.53 17.33
N LYS A 103 -1.82 -18.23 18.20
CA LYS A 103 -1.22 -19.03 19.29
C LYS A 103 -0.18 -20.03 18.79
N ASN A 104 -0.45 -20.72 17.68
CA ASN A 104 0.49 -21.67 17.09
C ASN A 104 1.75 -20.99 16.54
N LEU A 105 1.61 -19.82 15.92
CA LEU A 105 2.73 -19.06 15.37
C LEU A 105 3.58 -18.42 16.48
N ASP A 106 2.96 -17.93 17.55
CA ASP A 106 3.67 -17.39 18.72
C ASP A 106 4.54 -18.47 19.37
N GLN A 107 4.00 -19.67 19.59
CA GLN A 107 4.74 -20.81 20.15
C GLN A 107 5.94 -21.20 19.26
N LYS A 108 5.78 -21.14 17.94
CA LYS A 108 6.87 -21.39 16.98
C LYS A 108 7.94 -20.31 17.02
N SER A 109 7.55 -19.04 17.16
CA SER A 109 8.50 -17.93 17.22
C SER A 109 9.38 -17.99 18.47
N GLN A 110 8.80 -18.38 19.62
CA GLN A 110 9.52 -18.56 20.88
C GLN A 110 10.53 -19.71 20.80
N THR A 111 10.17 -20.81 20.15
CA THR A 111 11.09 -21.95 19.97
C THR A 111 12.19 -21.69 18.94
N GLN A 112 12.02 -20.70 18.06
CA GLN A 112 13.06 -20.27 17.11
C GLN A 112 14.06 -19.27 17.71
N HIS A 113 13.79 -18.74 18.90
CA HIS A 113 14.70 -17.83 19.60
C HIS A 113 14.93 -18.31 21.04
N PRO A 114 15.68 -19.44 21.23
CA PRO A 114 16.00 -19.97 22.55
C PRO A 114 16.95 -19.07 23.36
#